data_AF-A0A7X6U0S3-F1
#
_entry.id   AF-A0A7X6U0S3-F1
#
_cell.length_a   1.000
_cell.length_b   1.000
_cell.length_c   1.000
_cell.angle_alpha   90.00
_cell.angle_beta   90.00
_cell.angle_gamma   90.00
#
_symmetry.space_group_name_H-M   'P 1'
#
loop_
_entity.id
_entity.type
_entity.pdbx_description
1 polymer ?
#
loop_
_entity_poly.entity_id
_entity_poly.type
_entity_poly.pdbx_seq_one_letter_code
_entity_poly.pdbx_strand_id
1 'polypeptide(L)'
;MDEKEIKVLNDIGRNFMKCPVWDEALRSDQDKKLPQPELYHEAAPDSEVISLPQNFEELDLNENLFSLLRSRKSRRIYSEEALSLLELSFLLWSAQGVKGRRGKRYATLRTVPSGGARHGFECYVDVVRVTGMEPGIYHYLAGSHALELRSRQTEEDRLQAVEGQKWAVRAPATFYFSAVLYRFEWRYSIHAHRIALVDLGHIGENLYLAAEALK
;
A
#
# COMPACT_ATOMS: atom_id res chain seq x y z
N MET A 1 5.39 23.61 23.14
CA MET A 1 5.55 22.39 23.95
C MET A 1 6.77 22.55 24.82
N ASP A 2 6.63 22.30 26.12
CA ASP A 2 7.76 22.28 27.04
C ASP A 2 8.48 20.91 27.07
N GLU A 3 9.65 20.84 27.72
CA GLU A 3 10.45 19.61 27.79
C GLU A 3 9.72 18.44 28.48
N LYS A 4 8.83 18.74 29.43
CA LYS A 4 8.07 17.75 30.18
C LYS A 4 7.00 17.13 29.28
N GLU A 5 6.29 17.95 28.52
CA GLU A 5 5.32 17.51 27.50
C GLU A 5 5.99 16.63 26.44
N ILE A 6 7.15 17.05 25.91
CA ILE A 6 7.93 16.25 24.94
C ILE A 6 8.29 14.89 25.53
N LYS A 7 8.75 14.85 26.79
CA LYS A 7 9.11 13.59 27.45
C LYS A 7 7.92 12.64 27.58
N VAL A 8 6.76 13.14 28.00
CA VAL A 8 5.54 12.32 28.11
C VAL A 8 5.13 11.75 26.75
N LEU A 9 5.12 12.56 25.70
CA LEU A 9 4.77 12.10 24.35
C LEU A 9 5.77 11.07 23.82
N ASN A 10 7.07 11.25 24.07
CA ASN A 10 8.09 10.27 23.74
C ASN A 10 7.88 8.94 24.47
N ASP A 11 7.50 8.97 25.74
CA ASP A 11 7.27 7.75 26.53
C ASP A 11 5.99 7.02 26.05
N ILE A 12 4.93 7.75 25.68
CA ILE A 12 3.75 7.18 25.02
C ILE A 12 4.16 6.48 23.70
N GLY A 13 4.91 7.17 22.83
CA GLY A 13 5.34 6.62 21.55
C GLY A 13 6.25 5.38 21.69
N ARG A 14 7.18 5.40 22.65
CA ARG A 14 8.02 4.23 22.96
C ARG A 14 7.21 3.05 23.48
N ASN A 15 6.21 3.30 24.32
CA ASN A 15 5.37 2.25 24.88
C ASN A 15 4.40 1.66 23.84
N PHE A 16 3.97 2.45 22.85
CA PHE A 16 3.20 1.96 21.70
C PHE A 16 3.93 0.87 20.90
N MET A 17 5.26 0.98 20.80
CA MET A 17 6.12 -0.02 20.13
C MET A 17 6.37 -1.28 20.96
N LYS A 18 6.09 -1.25 22.27
CA LYS A 18 6.26 -2.40 23.17
C LYS A 18 5.05 -3.33 23.11
N CYS A 19 5.21 -4.52 23.68
CA CYS A 19 4.11 -5.42 23.99
C CYS A 19 3.82 -5.33 25.49
N PRO A 20 3.04 -4.32 25.96
CA PRO A 20 2.88 -4.11 27.39
C PRO A 20 2.05 -5.21 28.07
N VAL A 21 1.22 -5.93 27.31
CA VAL A 21 0.36 -6.99 27.81
C VAL A 21 0.55 -8.21 26.94
N TRP A 22 0.95 -9.33 27.54
CA TRP A 22 0.83 -10.66 26.95
C TRP A 22 -0.13 -11.43 27.85
N ASP A 23 -1.37 -11.59 27.41
CA ASP A 23 -2.41 -12.28 28.16
C ASP A 23 -2.86 -13.49 27.37
N GLU A 24 -2.57 -14.68 27.89
CA GLU A 24 -2.96 -15.95 27.28
C GLU A 24 -4.49 -16.16 27.25
N ALA A 25 -5.24 -15.41 28.08
CA ALA A 25 -6.69 -15.39 28.07
C ALA A 25 -7.26 -14.50 26.95
N LEU A 26 -6.46 -13.63 26.33
CA LEU A 26 -6.91 -12.78 25.23
C LEU A 26 -7.30 -13.65 24.03
N ARG A 27 -8.57 -13.58 23.64
CA ARG A 27 -9.10 -14.24 22.43
C ARG A 27 -9.40 -13.19 21.37
N SER A 28 -8.77 -13.34 20.20
CA SER A 28 -9.11 -12.57 19.01
C SER A 28 -10.51 -12.93 18.50
N ASP A 29 -11.05 -12.13 17.60
CA ASP A 29 -12.34 -12.43 16.97
C ASP A 29 -12.26 -13.69 16.09
N GLN A 30 -11.08 -13.96 15.52
CA GLN A 30 -10.74 -15.24 14.90
C GLN A 30 -10.87 -16.41 15.89
N ASP A 31 -10.30 -16.30 17.10
CA ASP A 31 -10.38 -17.37 18.12
C ASP A 31 -11.83 -17.62 18.57
N LYS A 32 -12.62 -16.56 18.61
CA LYS A 32 -14.07 -16.61 18.90
C LYS A 32 -14.90 -17.12 17.71
N LYS A 33 -14.28 -17.38 16.55
CA LYS A 33 -14.94 -17.82 15.30
C LYS A 33 -15.98 -16.81 14.77
N LEU A 34 -15.77 -15.52 15.00
CA LEU A 34 -16.61 -14.48 14.40
C LEU A 34 -16.37 -14.41 12.88
N PRO A 35 -17.34 -13.87 12.11
CA PRO A 35 -17.20 -13.73 10.66
C PRO A 35 -15.91 -13.02 10.28
N GLN A 36 -15.23 -13.56 9.27
CA GLN A 36 -14.02 -12.97 8.75
C GLN A 36 -14.36 -11.68 7.98
N PRO A 37 -13.59 -10.59 8.15
CA PRO A 37 -13.75 -9.42 7.31
C PRO A 37 -13.39 -9.72 5.85
N GLU A 38 -13.90 -8.89 4.94
CA GLU A 38 -13.54 -8.95 3.53
C GLU A 38 -12.02 -8.86 3.32
N LEU A 39 -11.53 -9.47 2.24
CA LEU A 39 -10.09 -9.55 1.95
C LEU A 39 -9.54 -8.30 1.24
N TYR A 40 -10.41 -7.55 0.58
CA TYR A 40 -10.16 -6.34 -0.19
C TYR A 40 -11.52 -5.71 -0.50
N HIS A 41 -11.54 -4.41 -0.80
CA HIS A 41 -12.74 -3.75 -1.31
C HIS A 41 -12.97 -4.13 -2.77
N GLU A 42 -14.25 -4.25 -3.14
CA GLU A 42 -14.70 -4.31 -4.53
C GLU A 42 -15.00 -2.89 -5.04
N ALA A 43 -15.15 -2.73 -6.35
CA ALA A 43 -15.56 -1.47 -6.95
C ALA A 43 -16.91 -0.99 -6.39
N ALA A 44 -17.08 0.31 -6.24
CA ALA A 44 -18.37 0.89 -5.94
C ALA A 44 -19.33 0.70 -7.13
N PRO A 45 -20.65 0.61 -6.88
CA PRO A 45 -21.63 0.63 -7.95
C PRO A 45 -21.44 1.86 -8.85
N ASP A 46 -21.49 1.66 -10.16
CA ASP A 46 -21.41 2.70 -11.20
C ASP A 46 -20.07 3.46 -11.30
N SER A 47 -19.02 2.99 -10.63
CA SER A 47 -17.69 3.58 -10.74
C SER A 47 -17.04 3.33 -12.11
N GLU A 48 -16.23 4.27 -12.57
CA GLU A 48 -15.38 4.08 -13.76
C GLU A 48 -14.18 3.19 -13.39
N VAL A 49 -14.13 2.00 -13.99
CA VAL A 49 -13.09 0.99 -13.73
C VAL A 49 -12.22 0.79 -14.95
N ILE A 50 -10.90 0.90 -14.75
CA ILE A 50 -9.87 0.67 -15.76
C ILE A 50 -9.18 -0.66 -15.43
N SER A 51 -9.27 -1.63 -16.33
CA SER A 51 -8.53 -2.89 -16.19
C SER A 51 -7.05 -2.66 -16.45
N LEU A 52 -6.19 -3.21 -15.61
CA LEU A 52 -4.75 -3.03 -15.73
C LEU A 52 -4.10 -4.16 -16.55
N PRO A 53 -3.14 -3.84 -17.42
CA PRO A 53 -2.40 -4.83 -18.21
C PRO A 53 -1.41 -5.61 -17.33
N GLN A 54 -1.20 -6.90 -17.62
CA GLN A 54 -0.33 -7.80 -16.83
C GLN A 54 0.75 -8.50 -17.66
N ASN A 55 0.94 -8.10 -18.91
CA ASN A 55 2.01 -8.52 -19.82
C ASN A 55 3.35 -7.87 -19.39
N PHE A 56 3.76 -8.10 -18.14
CA PHE A 56 4.96 -7.49 -17.54
C PHE A 56 6.26 -7.91 -18.21
N GLU A 57 6.25 -9.01 -18.97
CA GLU A 57 7.35 -9.46 -19.82
C GLU A 57 7.70 -8.49 -20.95
N GLU A 58 6.82 -7.54 -21.28
CA GLU A 58 7.10 -6.48 -22.27
C GLU A 58 7.89 -5.30 -21.66
N LEU A 59 8.03 -5.23 -20.33
CA LEU A 59 8.81 -4.20 -19.66
C LEU A 59 10.31 -4.52 -19.74
N ASP A 60 11.14 -3.50 -20.00
CA ASP A 60 12.59 -3.64 -19.88
C ASP A 60 13.02 -3.53 -18.40
N LEU A 61 13.02 -4.67 -17.70
CA LEU A 61 13.32 -4.75 -16.26
C LEU A 61 14.77 -5.10 -15.97
N ASN A 62 15.32 -4.55 -14.89
CA ASN A 62 16.49 -5.11 -14.22
C ASN A 62 16.04 -6.21 -13.25
N GLU A 63 16.21 -7.48 -13.65
CA GLU A 63 15.81 -8.64 -12.85
C GLU A 63 16.84 -9.05 -11.78
N ASN A 64 18.01 -8.39 -11.74
CA ASN A 64 19.08 -8.78 -10.83
C ASN A 64 18.86 -8.21 -9.42
N LEU A 65 18.38 -9.05 -8.50
CA LEU A 65 18.10 -8.64 -7.11
C LEU A 65 19.30 -7.98 -6.40
N PHE A 66 20.52 -8.48 -6.60
CA PHE A 66 21.71 -7.89 -5.98
C PHE A 66 21.96 -6.47 -6.50
N SER A 67 21.79 -6.26 -7.80
CA SER A 67 21.87 -4.93 -8.42
C SER A 67 20.81 -4.00 -7.85
N LEU A 68 19.55 -4.44 -7.77
CA LEU A 68 18.44 -3.64 -7.26
C LEU A 68 18.68 -3.19 -5.81
N LEU A 69 19.03 -4.13 -4.92
CA LEU A 69 19.32 -3.82 -3.52
C LEU A 69 20.47 -2.83 -3.37
N ARG A 70 21.48 -2.92 -4.26
CA ARG A 70 22.64 -2.03 -4.25
C ARG A 70 22.33 -0.64 -4.80
N SER A 71 21.52 -0.53 -5.85
CA SER A 71 21.25 0.75 -6.54
C SER A 71 20.06 1.52 -5.97
N ARG A 72 19.12 0.82 -5.31
CA ARG A 72 17.92 1.39 -4.72
C ARG A 72 18.25 2.60 -3.85
N LYS A 73 17.55 3.70 -4.11
CA LYS A 73 17.64 4.97 -3.37
C LYS A 73 16.34 5.76 -3.49
N SER A 74 16.07 6.61 -2.50
CA SER A 74 14.93 7.54 -2.58
C SER A 74 15.24 8.66 -3.57
N ARG A 75 14.54 8.67 -4.71
CA ARG A 75 14.67 9.70 -5.74
C ARG A 75 13.56 10.74 -5.54
N ARG A 76 13.94 12.02 -5.63
CA ARG A 76 13.04 13.18 -5.44
C ARG A 76 13.18 14.21 -6.57
N ILE A 77 13.82 13.80 -7.66
CA ILE A 77 13.95 14.56 -8.90
C ILE A 77 13.38 13.64 -9.97
N TYR A 78 12.31 14.08 -10.63
CA TYR A 78 11.56 13.32 -11.62
C TYR A 78 11.77 13.95 -12.99
N SER A 79 11.76 13.13 -14.04
CA SER A 79 11.61 13.62 -15.42
C SER A 79 10.17 14.09 -15.64
N GLU A 80 9.96 14.81 -16.74
CA GLU A 80 8.62 15.19 -17.20
C GLU A 80 7.91 14.06 -17.98
N GLU A 81 8.60 12.93 -18.18
CA GLU A 81 8.04 11.76 -18.85
C GLU A 81 6.88 11.17 -18.03
N ALA A 82 5.89 10.65 -18.75
CA ALA A 82 4.78 9.92 -18.16
C ALA A 82 5.18 8.47 -17.91
N LEU A 83 4.63 7.86 -16.86
CA LEU A 83 4.65 6.40 -16.76
C LEU A 83 3.67 5.82 -17.80
N SER A 84 4.03 4.70 -18.40
CA SER A 84 3.07 3.88 -19.13
C SER A 84 2.07 3.23 -18.16
N LEU A 85 0.90 2.85 -18.68
CA LEU A 85 -0.08 2.10 -17.89
C LEU A 85 0.46 0.75 -17.40
N LEU A 86 1.35 0.12 -18.17
CA LEU A 86 1.99 -1.16 -17.82
C LEU A 86 3.00 -0.99 -16.67
N GLU A 87 3.78 0.08 -16.66
CA GLU A 87 4.68 0.40 -15.53
C GLU A 87 3.90 0.69 -14.25
N LEU A 88 2.84 1.50 -14.33
CA LEU A 88 1.97 1.75 -13.16
C LEU A 88 1.35 0.43 -12.66
N SER A 89 0.85 -0.39 -13.59
CA SER A 89 0.29 -1.70 -13.29
C SER A 89 1.29 -2.61 -12.56
N PHE A 90 2.53 -2.66 -13.05
CA PHE A 90 3.61 -3.44 -12.45
C PHE A 90 3.94 -2.98 -11.03
N LEU A 91 3.98 -1.66 -10.78
CA LEU A 91 4.21 -1.10 -9.45
C LEU A 91 3.07 -1.46 -8.47
N LEU A 92 1.81 -1.33 -8.90
CA LEU A 92 0.63 -1.71 -8.11
C LEU A 92 0.60 -3.21 -7.81
N TRP A 93 0.90 -4.04 -8.82
CA TRP A 93 1.01 -5.48 -8.66
C TRP A 93 2.13 -5.86 -7.70
N SER A 94 3.29 -5.22 -7.79
CA SER A 94 4.43 -5.46 -6.88
C SER A 94 4.10 -5.10 -5.43
N ALA A 95 3.30 -4.07 -5.21
CA ALA A 95 2.88 -3.62 -3.88
C ALA A 95 1.74 -4.47 -3.27
N GLN A 96 0.73 -4.87 -4.06
CA GLN A 96 -0.51 -5.47 -3.54
C GLN A 96 -1.17 -6.53 -4.45
N GLY A 97 -0.52 -6.97 -5.52
CA GLY A 97 -1.05 -7.92 -6.49
C GLY A 97 -1.41 -9.28 -5.89
N VAL A 98 -2.59 -9.81 -6.24
CA VAL A 98 -3.05 -11.14 -5.84
C VAL A 98 -2.51 -12.20 -6.80
N LYS A 99 -1.67 -13.09 -6.27
CA LYS A 99 -1.07 -14.22 -7.01
C LYS A 99 -1.89 -15.50 -6.93
N GLY A 100 -2.79 -15.58 -5.96
CA GLY A 100 -3.59 -16.78 -5.73
C GLY A 100 -4.54 -16.63 -4.56
N ARG A 101 -5.39 -17.64 -4.36
CA ARG A 101 -6.36 -17.72 -3.27
C ARG A 101 -6.20 -19.04 -2.54
N ARG A 102 -6.31 -19.02 -1.21
CA ARG A 102 -6.21 -20.21 -0.36
C ARG A 102 -7.56 -20.54 0.28
N GLY A 103 -7.95 -21.82 0.22
CA GLY A 103 -9.22 -22.32 0.75
C GLY A 103 -10.44 -21.77 0.01
N LYS A 104 -11.63 -21.87 0.61
CA LYS A 104 -12.88 -21.27 0.09
C LYS A 104 -12.88 -19.74 0.31
N ARG A 105 -11.92 -19.03 -0.30
CA ARG A 105 -11.68 -17.57 -0.13
C ARG A 105 -11.30 -17.16 1.29
N TYR A 106 -10.54 -17.99 2.00
CA TYR A 106 -10.07 -17.68 3.35
C TYR A 106 -8.93 -16.64 3.36
N ALA A 107 -8.08 -16.66 2.34
CA ALA A 107 -6.99 -15.69 2.21
C ALA A 107 -6.59 -15.50 0.73
N THR A 108 -6.06 -14.33 0.41
CA THR A 108 -5.28 -14.09 -0.81
C THR A 108 -3.81 -14.37 -0.54
N LEU A 109 -3.09 -14.85 -1.54
CA LEU A 109 -1.63 -14.84 -1.58
C LEU A 109 -1.21 -13.63 -2.40
N ARG A 110 -0.45 -12.71 -1.83
CA ARG A 110 -0.01 -11.48 -2.53
C ARG A 110 1.50 -11.49 -2.80
N THR A 111 1.94 -10.57 -3.65
CA THR A 111 3.36 -10.26 -3.91
C THR A 111 4.09 -9.86 -2.63
N VAL A 112 3.39 -9.18 -1.71
CA VAL A 112 3.89 -8.84 -0.37
C VAL A 112 3.44 -9.85 0.69
N PRO A 113 4.28 -10.18 1.68
CA PRO A 113 3.85 -10.91 2.86
C PRO A 113 2.93 -10.05 3.73
N SER A 114 2.07 -10.70 4.51
CA SER A 114 1.25 -10.04 5.51
C SER A 114 1.02 -10.98 6.69
N GLY A 115 1.07 -10.43 7.91
CA GLY A 115 0.75 -11.18 9.12
C GLY A 115 -0.58 -11.92 8.97
N GLY A 116 -0.52 -13.26 9.02
CA GLY A 116 -1.71 -14.10 8.97
C GLY A 116 -2.47 -14.02 7.64
N ALA A 117 -1.80 -13.55 6.57
CA ALA A 117 -2.37 -13.27 5.26
C ALA A 117 -3.64 -12.39 5.36
N ARG A 118 -3.60 -11.35 6.19
CA ARG A 118 -4.74 -10.43 6.39
C ARG A 118 -4.80 -9.35 5.31
N HIS A 119 -3.65 -8.91 4.82
CA HIS A 119 -3.53 -7.89 3.77
C HIS A 119 -4.45 -6.69 4.02
N GLY A 120 -4.33 -6.10 5.22
CA GLY A 120 -5.27 -5.09 5.69
C GLY A 120 -5.10 -3.70 5.06
N PHE A 121 -4.22 -3.53 4.08
CA PHE A 121 -4.04 -2.26 3.38
C PHE A 121 -4.83 -2.23 2.07
N GLU A 122 -5.49 -1.10 1.85
CA GLU A 122 -5.93 -0.66 0.53
C GLU A 122 -4.87 0.28 -0.07
N CYS A 123 -4.74 0.26 -1.38
CA CYS A 123 -3.81 1.11 -2.12
C CYS A 123 -4.59 2.09 -2.98
N TYR A 124 -4.25 3.36 -2.86
CA TYR A 124 -4.73 4.43 -3.73
C TYR A 124 -3.53 5.03 -4.44
N VAL A 125 -3.74 5.51 -5.66
CA VAL A 125 -2.72 6.19 -6.44
C VAL A 125 -3.29 7.51 -6.96
N ASP A 126 -2.66 8.62 -6.61
CA ASP A 126 -2.89 9.90 -7.28
C ASP A 126 -2.06 9.93 -8.56
N VAL A 127 -2.75 9.86 -9.68
CA VAL A 127 -2.19 9.92 -11.03
C VAL A 127 -2.09 11.38 -11.46
N VAL A 128 -0.89 11.76 -11.89
CA VAL A 128 -0.59 13.10 -12.44
C VAL A 128 -0.21 12.98 -13.91
N ARG A 129 0.68 12.04 -14.25
CA ARG A 129 1.14 11.80 -15.64
C ARG A 129 1.32 10.30 -15.88
N VAL A 130 0.24 9.64 -16.31
CA VAL A 130 0.26 8.24 -16.77
C VAL A 130 -0.44 8.16 -18.13
N THR A 131 0.21 7.53 -19.11
CA THR A 131 -0.31 7.42 -20.47
C THR A 131 -1.66 6.69 -20.49
N GLY A 132 -2.67 7.32 -21.11
CA GLY A 132 -4.01 6.74 -21.24
C GLY A 132 -4.88 6.87 -19.99
N MET A 133 -4.46 7.67 -19.00
CA MET A 133 -5.23 7.94 -17.79
C MET A 133 -5.44 9.44 -17.57
N GLU A 134 -6.61 9.79 -17.08
CA GLU A 134 -6.88 11.15 -16.59
C GLU A 134 -6.24 11.37 -15.21
N PRO A 135 -5.81 12.61 -14.87
CA PRO A 135 -5.33 12.90 -13.54
C PRO A 135 -6.41 12.75 -12.46
N GLY A 136 -6.07 12.10 -11.35
CA GLY A 136 -6.99 11.87 -10.22
C GLY A 136 -6.54 10.78 -9.27
N ILE A 137 -7.29 10.61 -8.18
CA ILE A 137 -7.07 9.52 -7.21
C ILE A 137 -7.85 8.30 -7.68
N TYR A 138 -7.11 7.21 -7.84
CA TYR A 138 -7.64 5.90 -8.17
C TYR A 138 -7.47 4.95 -6.99
N HIS A 139 -8.47 4.11 -6.72
CA HIS A 139 -8.37 2.99 -5.80
C HIS A 139 -7.96 1.72 -6.57
N TYR A 140 -6.95 1.02 -6.06
CA TYR A 140 -6.50 -0.24 -6.63
C TYR A 140 -7.30 -1.42 -6.12
N LEU A 141 -8.09 -2.00 -7.02
CA LEU A 141 -8.92 -3.16 -6.81
C LEU A 141 -8.07 -4.44 -6.92
N ALA A 142 -7.46 -4.86 -5.82
CA ALA A 142 -6.54 -6.00 -5.80
C ALA A 142 -7.18 -7.32 -6.29
N GLY A 143 -8.50 -7.48 -6.10
CA GLY A 143 -9.23 -8.69 -6.49
C GLY A 143 -9.40 -8.90 -8.00
N SER A 144 -9.56 -7.80 -8.74
CA SER A 144 -9.75 -7.75 -10.19
C SER A 144 -8.53 -7.22 -10.94
N HIS A 145 -7.52 -6.72 -10.23
CA HIS A 145 -6.36 -6.04 -10.80
C HIS A 145 -6.78 -4.90 -11.74
N ALA A 146 -7.45 -3.92 -11.14
CA ALA A 146 -8.02 -2.78 -11.84
C ALA A 146 -7.90 -1.50 -10.98
N LEU A 147 -8.14 -0.35 -11.60
CA LEU A 147 -8.23 0.95 -10.95
C LEU A 147 -9.65 1.50 -11.02
N GLU A 148 -10.14 2.00 -9.90
CA GLU A 148 -11.42 2.71 -9.80
C GLU A 148 -11.17 4.20 -9.59
N LEU A 149 -11.69 5.09 -10.45
CA LEU A 149 -11.58 6.53 -10.22
C LEU A 149 -12.44 6.96 -9.01
N ARG A 150 -11.81 7.56 -8.00
CA ARG A 150 -12.49 8.04 -6.77
C ARG A 150 -12.76 9.52 -6.79
N SER A 151 -11.78 10.31 -7.23
CA SER A 151 -11.89 11.76 -7.27
C SER A 151 -10.87 12.36 -8.22
N ARG A 152 -11.14 13.56 -8.72
CA ARG A 152 -10.14 14.42 -9.38
C ARG A 152 -9.48 15.30 -8.32
N GLN A 153 -8.24 15.71 -8.54
CA GLN A 153 -7.47 16.53 -7.60
C GLN A 153 -6.83 17.73 -8.31
N THR A 154 -6.82 18.87 -7.63
CA THR A 154 -6.05 20.06 -8.04
C THR A 154 -4.58 19.92 -7.65
N GLU A 155 -3.72 20.85 -8.06
CA GLU A 155 -2.33 20.86 -7.61
C GLU A 155 -2.24 21.23 -6.11
N GLU A 156 -3.11 22.14 -5.67
CA GLU A 156 -3.23 22.58 -4.29
C GLU A 156 -3.60 21.43 -3.34
N ASP A 157 -4.57 20.60 -3.73
CA ASP A 157 -4.96 19.40 -2.95
C ASP A 157 -3.74 18.48 -2.74
N ARG A 158 -2.97 18.25 -3.82
CA ARG A 158 -1.77 17.41 -3.78
C ARG A 158 -0.70 17.99 -2.89
N LEU A 159 -0.46 19.30 -3.00
CA LEU A 159 0.55 19.99 -2.20
C LEU A 159 0.20 19.95 -0.71
N GLN A 160 -1.09 20.09 -0.38
CA GLN A 160 -1.56 19.94 1.00
C GLN A 160 -1.37 18.51 1.51
N ALA A 161 -1.74 17.49 0.71
CA ALA A 161 -1.65 16.08 1.10
C ALA A 161 -0.21 15.62 1.42
N VAL A 162 0.80 16.32 0.91
CA VAL A 162 2.22 16.02 1.12
C VAL A 162 2.94 17.07 1.98
N GLU A 163 2.20 17.89 2.73
CA GLU A 163 2.74 18.90 3.65
C GLU A 163 3.70 19.89 2.96
N GLY A 164 3.33 20.37 1.77
CA GLY A 164 4.09 21.38 1.03
C GLY A 164 5.32 20.85 0.27
N GLN A 165 5.52 19.53 0.24
CA GLN A 165 6.66 18.91 -0.44
C GLN A 165 6.50 18.94 -1.98
N LYS A 166 6.96 20.04 -2.58
CA LYS A 166 6.87 20.30 -4.04
C LYS A 166 7.43 19.18 -4.92
N TRP A 167 8.44 18.46 -4.46
CA TRP A 167 8.99 17.34 -5.21
C TRP A 167 7.97 16.21 -5.37
N ALA A 168 7.18 15.91 -4.35
CA ALA A 168 6.19 14.83 -4.38
C ALA A 168 5.05 15.14 -5.36
N VAL A 169 4.62 16.41 -5.43
CA VAL A 169 3.60 16.87 -6.39
C VAL A 169 4.05 16.71 -7.85
N ARG A 170 5.36 16.72 -8.11
CA ARG A 170 5.93 16.51 -9.46
C ARG A 170 6.00 15.04 -9.87
N ALA A 171 5.81 14.09 -8.95
CA ALA A 171 5.83 12.67 -9.28
C ALA A 171 4.72 12.33 -10.29
N PRO A 172 4.97 11.44 -11.26
CA PRO A 172 3.93 11.03 -12.22
C PRO A 172 2.77 10.28 -11.56
N ALA A 173 3.04 9.61 -10.44
CA ALA A 173 2.07 8.93 -9.61
C ALA A 173 2.53 8.93 -8.14
N THR A 174 1.59 9.13 -7.21
CA THR A 174 1.85 9.07 -5.76
C THR A 174 0.98 8.01 -5.10
N PHE A 175 1.60 7.07 -4.40
CA PHE A 175 0.93 5.95 -3.75
C PHE A 175 0.57 6.28 -2.31
N TYR A 176 -0.70 6.08 -1.95
CA TYR A 176 -1.23 6.21 -0.60
C TYR A 176 -1.73 4.83 -0.13
N PHE A 177 -1.38 4.47 1.10
CA PHE A 177 -1.83 3.23 1.72
C PHE A 177 -2.70 3.55 2.92
N SER A 178 -3.94 3.05 2.90
CA SER A 178 -4.85 3.14 4.05
C SER A 178 -5.03 1.78 4.69
N ALA A 179 -5.07 1.72 6.02
CA ALA A 179 -5.30 0.47 6.74
C ALA A 179 -6.80 0.30 7.08
N VAL A 180 -7.38 -0.82 6.66
CA VAL A 180 -8.64 -1.35 7.21
C VAL A 180 -8.26 -2.11 8.49
N LEU A 181 -8.18 -1.38 9.61
CA LEU A 181 -7.63 -1.88 10.87
C LEU A 181 -8.27 -3.18 11.34
N TYR A 182 -9.59 -3.33 11.15
CA TYR A 182 -10.31 -4.52 11.57
C TYR A 182 -9.81 -5.81 10.90
N ARG A 183 -9.25 -5.76 9.68
CA ARG A 183 -8.64 -6.94 9.03
C ARG A 183 -7.46 -7.49 9.84
N PHE A 184 -6.72 -6.62 10.52
CA PHE A 184 -5.64 -7.00 11.43
C PHE A 184 -6.18 -7.38 12.81
N GLU A 185 -7.06 -6.55 13.39
CA GLU A 185 -7.62 -6.74 14.73
C GLU A 185 -8.41 -8.03 14.86
N TRP A 186 -9.11 -8.44 13.79
CA TRP A 186 -9.83 -9.71 13.77
C TRP A 186 -8.93 -10.90 14.13
N ARG A 187 -7.65 -10.85 13.75
CA ARG A 187 -6.66 -11.90 14.07
C ARG A 187 -5.78 -11.57 15.27
N TYR A 188 -5.41 -10.30 15.44
CA TYR A 188 -4.34 -9.90 16.36
C TYR A 188 -4.80 -9.04 17.53
N SER A 189 -6.09 -8.65 17.56
CA SER A 189 -6.68 -7.81 18.61
C SER A 189 -5.79 -6.60 18.91
N ILE A 190 -5.44 -6.37 20.18
CA ILE A 190 -4.59 -5.26 20.65
C ILE A 190 -3.16 -5.26 20.10
N HIS A 191 -2.73 -6.29 19.36
CA HIS A 191 -1.41 -6.38 18.72
C HIS A 191 -1.43 -6.02 17.24
N ALA A 192 -2.61 -5.71 16.67
CA ALA A 192 -2.81 -5.48 15.25
C ALA A 192 -1.93 -4.37 14.67
N HIS A 193 -1.76 -3.25 15.38
CA HIS A 193 -1.00 -2.09 14.92
C HIS A 193 0.46 -2.43 14.60
N ARG A 194 1.08 -3.30 15.39
CA ARG A 194 2.48 -3.71 15.19
C ARG A 194 2.64 -4.49 13.90
N ILE A 195 1.69 -5.40 13.64
CA ILE A 195 1.66 -6.19 12.42
C ILE A 195 1.41 -5.29 11.21
N ALA A 196 0.46 -4.35 11.32
CA ALA A 196 0.15 -3.41 10.25
C ALA A 196 1.38 -2.56 9.87
N LEU A 197 2.14 -2.05 10.84
CA LEU A 197 3.34 -1.25 10.57
C LEU A 197 4.45 -2.06 9.88
N VAL A 198 4.65 -3.31 10.29
CA VAL A 198 5.61 -4.22 9.63
C VAL A 198 5.17 -4.53 8.20
N ASP A 199 3.88 -4.84 8.00
CA ASP A 199 3.31 -5.09 6.67
C ASP A 199 3.46 -3.88 5.74
N LEU A 200 3.29 -2.66 6.25
CA LEU A 200 3.53 -1.43 5.48
C LEU A 200 5.00 -1.30 5.04
N GLY A 201 5.94 -1.69 5.90
CA GLY A 201 7.37 -1.75 5.56
C GLY A 201 7.65 -2.72 4.40
N HIS A 202 7.03 -3.91 4.43
CA HIS A 202 7.16 -4.87 3.32
C HIS A 202 6.62 -4.32 2.00
N ILE A 203 5.47 -3.64 2.04
CA ILE A 203 4.88 -2.99 0.87
C ILE A 203 5.82 -1.92 0.32
N GLY A 204 6.37 -1.08 1.20
CA GLY A 204 7.30 -0.01 0.84
C GLY A 204 8.55 -0.54 0.14
N GLU A 205 9.19 -1.58 0.70
CA GLU A 205 10.40 -2.14 0.09
C GLU A 205 10.12 -2.83 -1.25
N ASN A 206 9.00 -3.56 -1.38
CA ASN A 206 8.60 -4.13 -2.67
C ASN A 206 8.41 -3.03 -3.73
N LEU A 207 7.76 -1.92 -3.37
CA LEU A 207 7.55 -0.80 -4.28
C LEU A 207 8.88 -0.12 -4.65
N TYR A 208 9.81 0.02 -3.69
CA TYR A 208 11.15 0.54 -3.95
C TYR A 208 11.93 -0.32 -4.95
N LEU A 209 11.91 -1.64 -4.77
CA LEU A 209 12.62 -2.56 -5.65
C LEU A 209 11.98 -2.64 -7.03
N ALA A 210 10.64 -2.62 -7.10
CA ALA A 210 9.92 -2.58 -8.37
C ALA A 210 10.21 -1.29 -9.15
N ALA A 211 10.20 -0.14 -8.46
CA ALA A 211 10.54 1.15 -9.09
C ALA A 211 12.00 1.22 -9.55
N GLU A 212 12.94 0.64 -8.81
CA GLU A 212 14.35 0.58 -9.22
C GLU A 212 14.61 -0.46 -10.32
N ALA A 213 13.68 -1.41 -10.54
CA ALA A 213 13.76 -2.39 -11.63
C ALA A 213 13.32 -1.80 -12.98
N LEU A 214 12.48 -0.77 -12.98
CA LEU A 214 12.14 0.00 -14.18
C LEU A 214 13.35 0.83 -14.64
N LYS A 215 13.62 0.83 -15.94
CA LYS A 215 14.78 1.51 -16.56
C LYS A 215 14.43 2.86 -17.15
#